data_AF-A0A7V9NWR5-F1
#
_entry.id   AF-A0A7V9NWR5-F1
#
_cell.length_a   1.000
_cell.length_b   1.000
_cell.length_c   1.000
_cell.angle_alpha   90.00
_cell.angle_beta   90.00
_cell.angle_gamma   90.00
#
_symmetry.space_group_name_H-M   'P 1'
#
loop_
_entity.id
_entity.type
_entity.pdbx_description
1 polymer ?
#
loop_
_entity_poly.entity_id
_entity_poly.type
_entity_poly.pdbx_seq_one_letter_code
_entity_poly.pdbx_strand_id
1 'polypeptide(L)'
;MTLKMAPSLNKKVSFMVCFLMAVFFSSAQETNEFDAPKDYKDRQQFEKFRKRRMLIAAWQINQLKEGALVVRLKTNQKLIDALNKQGKPTLAEEKRLEQYAINLNTMRAYLANYTFSKIYFINSYSSDSLLNGTRTNIFLDTTLNVDPKIVMNEKFYLLAERDYAYNSSIGFVPEDSARIQTEKGNAVKEVPIVIKNKYGHQLKGPFPYYSGEKYDSQKKLGYVTYITINGIAIPFNIGGTRTSRGQKAFKYKGVEMIVSIPKHYTYQKIAISVDRMNEYLSKFYQESPKPEENKIDPSTKPFLY
;
A
#
# COMPACT_ATOMS: atom_id res chain seq x y z
N MET A 1 1.93 -83.86 3.32
CA MET A 1 0.52 -83.88 3.76
C MET A 1 -0.02 -82.47 3.57
N THR A 2 -0.63 -82.20 2.42
CA THR A 2 -1.03 -80.86 1.96
C THR A 2 -2.51 -80.65 2.25
N LEU A 3 -2.82 -79.76 3.20
CA LEU A 3 -4.18 -79.37 3.56
C LEU A 3 -4.81 -78.55 2.42
N LYS A 4 -5.72 -79.17 1.67
CA LYS A 4 -6.64 -78.47 0.76
C LYS A 4 -7.67 -77.69 1.60
N MET A 5 -7.52 -76.37 1.66
CA MET A 5 -8.57 -75.50 2.18
C MET A 5 -9.68 -75.33 1.14
N ALA A 6 -10.93 -75.33 1.61
CA ALA A 6 -12.14 -75.26 0.80
C ALA A 6 -12.36 -73.84 0.23
N PRO A 7 -12.67 -73.68 -1.08
CA PRO A 7 -12.77 -72.38 -1.74
C PRO A 7 -14.00 -71.53 -1.34
N SER A 8 -14.91 -72.05 -0.52
CA SER A 8 -16.12 -71.32 -0.09
C SER A 8 -15.91 -70.39 1.10
N LEU A 9 -14.82 -70.56 1.87
CA LEU A 9 -14.53 -69.69 3.03
C LEU A 9 -13.87 -68.36 2.60
N ASN A 10 -13.21 -68.33 1.44
CA ASN A 10 -12.45 -67.17 0.98
C ASN A 10 -13.35 -66.02 0.45
N LYS A 11 -14.55 -66.32 -0.06
CA LYS A 11 -15.47 -65.30 -0.58
C LYS A 11 -16.19 -64.54 0.55
N LYS A 12 -16.53 -65.19 1.66
CA LYS A 12 -17.22 -64.54 2.79
C LYS A 12 -16.26 -63.69 3.63
N VAL A 13 -15.02 -64.13 3.83
CA VAL A 13 -13.98 -63.34 4.53
C VAL A 13 -13.55 -62.14 3.69
N SER A 14 -13.42 -62.27 2.36
CA SER A 14 -13.09 -61.14 1.48
C SER A 14 -14.21 -60.09 1.43
N PHE A 15 -15.49 -60.48 1.44
CA PHE A 15 -16.60 -59.54 1.46
C PHE A 15 -16.72 -58.81 2.81
N MET A 16 -16.40 -59.48 3.93
CA MET A 16 -16.42 -58.88 5.26
C MET A 16 -15.26 -57.90 5.50
N VAL A 17 -14.08 -58.16 4.92
CA VAL A 17 -12.93 -57.24 4.96
C VAL A 17 -13.15 -56.01 4.08
N CYS A 18 -13.80 -56.15 2.92
CA CYS A 18 -14.17 -55.00 2.09
C CYS A 18 -15.27 -54.13 2.74
N PHE A 19 -16.20 -54.71 3.51
CA PHE A 19 -17.22 -53.94 4.22
C PHE A 19 -16.64 -53.20 5.43
N LEU A 20 -15.67 -53.78 6.14
CA LEU A 20 -14.97 -53.10 7.24
C LEU A 20 -14.09 -51.94 6.76
N MET A 21 -13.50 -52.01 5.55
CA MET A 21 -12.78 -50.86 4.98
C MET A 21 -13.68 -49.75 4.44
N ALA A 22 -14.92 -50.05 4.03
CA ALA A 22 -15.85 -49.03 3.55
C ALA A 22 -16.39 -48.14 4.68
N VAL A 23 -16.49 -48.64 5.92
CA VAL A 23 -16.99 -47.87 7.07
C VAL A 23 -15.94 -46.88 7.60
N PHE A 24 -14.65 -47.08 7.32
CA PHE A 24 -13.59 -46.11 7.69
C PHE A 24 -13.43 -44.93 6.70
N PHE A 25 -14.13 -44.94 5.56
CA PHE A 25 -14.11 -43.80 4.61
C PHE A 25 -15.35 -42.89 4.72
N SER A 26 -16.28 -43.14 5.66
CA SER A 26 -17.53 -42.38 5.77
C SER A 26 -17.63 -41.41 6.95
N SER A 27 -16.53 -41.10 7.65
CA SER A 27 -16.56 -40.10 8.73
C SER A 27 -15.24 -39.36 8.89
N ALA A 28 -14.87 -38.64 7.83
CA ALA A 28 -14.13 -37.39 7.92
C ALA A 28 -14.52 -36.48 6.74
N GLN A 29 -15.82 -36.34 6.47
CA GLN A 29 -16.27 -35.02 6.04
C GLN A 29 -16.13 -34.14 7.27
N GLU A 30 -14.92 -33.62 7.50
CA GLU A 30 -14.81 -32.30 8.12
C GLU A 30 -15.78 -31.45 7.32
N THR A 31 -16.96 -31.21 7.90
CA THR A 31 -17.69 -30.02 7.56
C THR A 31 -16.67 -28.92 7.81
N ASN A 32 -16.04 -28.46 6.73
CA ASN A 32 -15.39 -27.17 6.67
C ASN A 32 -16.52 -26.14 6.92
N GLU A 33 -17.08 -26.15 8.12
CA GLU A 33 -17.74 -25.02 8.72
C GLU A 33 -16.60 -24.02 8.86
N PHE A 34 -16.42 -23.27 7.78
CA PHE A 34 -15.69 -22.03 7.81
C PHE A 34 -16.42 -21.17 8.83
N ASP A 35 -15.94 -21.20 10.07
CA ASP A 35 -16.43 -20.33 11.12
C ASP A 35 -16.39 -18.91 10.58
N ALA A 36 -17.57 -18.29 10.48
CA ALA A 36 -17.62 -16.87 10.19
C ALA A 36 -16.69 -16.18 11.19
N PRO A 37 -15.81 -15.26 10.76
CA PRO A 37 -14.89 -14.61 11.69
C PRO A 37 -15.69 -14.05 12.87
N LYS A 38 -15.13 -14.16 14.08
CA LYS A 38 -15.82 -13.83 15.35
C LYS A 38 -16.45 -12.43 15.40
N ASP A 39 -16.07 -11.56 14.48
CA ASP A 39 -16.53 -10.18 14.34
C ASP A 39 -17.87 -10.02 13.59
N TYR A 40 -18.45 -11.10 13.03
CA TYR A 40 -19.72 -11.05 12.28
C TYR A 40 -20.85 -11.72 13.05
N LYS A 41 -22.06 -11.14 12.96
CA LYS A 41 -23.27 -11.67 13.58
C LYS A 41 -23.65 -13.05 13.03
N ASP A 42 -23.49 -13.24 11.72
CA ASP A 42 -23.82 -14.48 11.03
C ASP A 42 -23.08 -14.60 9.68
N ARG A 43 -23.15 -15.81 9.08
CA ARG A 43 -22.53 -16.13 7.78
C ARG A 43 -23.08 -15.29 6.63
N GLN A 44 -24.35 -14.90 6.66
CA GLN A 44 -24.95 -14.10 5.59
C GLN A 44 -24.38 -12.68 5.59
N GLN A 45 -24.19 -12.10 6.78
CA GLN A 45 -23.54 -10.81 6.94
C GLN A 45 -22.10 -10.85 6.43
N PHE A 46 -21.33 -11.89 6.78
CA PHE A 46 -19.97 -12.07 6.29
C PHE A 46 -19.94 -12.18 4.75
N GLU A 47 -20.79 -13.01 4.15
CA GLU A 47 -20.85 -13.17 2.70
C GLU A 47 -21.29 -11.89 1.98
N LYS A 48 -22.26 -11.14 2.53
CA LYS A 48 -22.65 -9.83 2.00
C LYS A 48 -21.49 -8.84 2.04
N PHE A 49 -20.76 -8.79 3.16
CA PHE A 49 -19.57 -7.94 3.29
C PHE A 49 -18.47 -8.36 2.30
N ARG A 50 -18.19 -9.66 2.19
CA ARG A 50 -17.21 -10.22 1.26
C ARG A 50 -17.54 -9.87 -0.19
N LYS A 51 -18.78 -10.10 -0.64
CA LYS A 51 -19.23 -9.76 -1.99
C LYS A 51 -19.10 -8.27 -2.28
N ARG A 52 -19.56 -7.41 -1.37
CA ARG A 52 -19.40 -5.96 -1.48
C ARG A 52 -17.93 -5.55 -1.60
N ARG A 53 -17.07 -6.11 -0.75
CA ARG A 53 -15.63 -5.83 -0.73
C ARG A 53 -14.94 -6.21 -2.04
N MET A 54 -15.26 -7.39 -2.59
CA MET A 54 -14.77 -7.83 -3.90
C MET A 54 -15.24 -6.90 -5.02
N LEU A 55 -16.52 -6.52 -5.02
CA LEU A 55 -17.10 -5.64 -6.03
C LEU A 55 -16.47 -4.24 -6.02
N ILE A 56 -16.33 -3.63 -4.84
CA ILE A 56 -15.70 -2.32 -4.69
C ILE A 56 -14.25 -2.37 -5.16
N ALA A 57 -13.48 -3.38 -4.74
CA ALA A 57 -12.09 -3.51 -5.17
C ALA A 57 -11.96 -3.72 -6.69
N ALA A 58 -12.82 -4.55 -7.29
CA ALA A 58 -12.87 -4.74 -8.74
C ALA A 58 -13.24 -3.44 -9.47
N TRP A 59 -14.21 -2.68 -8.96
CA TRP A 59 -14.53 -1.37 -9.52
C TRP A 59 -13.35 -0.41 -9.42
N GLN A 60 -12.74 -0.26 -8.24
CA GLN A 60 -11.63 0.67 -8.00
C GLN A 60 -10.40 0.36 -8.85
N ILE A 61 -10.03 -0.91 -9.01
CA ILE A 61 -8.87 -1.26 -9.84
C ILE A 61 -9.11 -0.97 -11.33
N ASN A 62 -10.34 -1.19 -11.80
CA ASN A 62 -10.72 -0.87 -13.18
C ASN A 62 -10.77 0.64 -13.42
N GLN A 63 -11.26 1.42 -12.45
CA GLN A 63 -11.25 2.89 -12.54
C GLN A 63 -9.83 3.45 -12.43
N LEU A 64 -8.97 2.86 -11.58
CA LEU A 64 -7.57 3.28 -11.46
C LEU A 64 -6.83 3.06 -12.78
N LYS A 65 -7.11 1.98 -13.51
CA LYS A 65 -6.42 1.66 -14.77
C LYS A 65 -6.50 2.79 -15.79
N GLU A 66 -7.67 3.42 -15.91
CA GLU A 66 -7.94 4.58 -16.78
C GLU A 66 -7.82 5.92 -16.02
N GLY A 67 -7.47 5.87 -14.74
CA GLY A 67 -7.39 7.02 -13.83
C GLY A 67 -5.95 7.39 -13.49
N ALA A 68 -5.79 8.04 -12.34
CA ALA A 68 -4.51 8.50 -11.85
C ALA A 68 -4.17 7.98 -10.45
N LEU A 69 -2.89 7.69 -10.21
CA LEU A 69 -2.32 7.59 -8.88
C LEU A 69 -1.65 8.91 -8.52
N VAL A 70 -2.12 9.57 -7.47
CA VAL A 70 -1.54 10.83 -6.99
C VAL A 70 -0.71 10.56 -5.74
N VAL A 71 0.61 10.69 -5.88
CA VAL A 71 1.57 10.47 -4.80
C VAL A 71 1.72 11.74 -3.96
N ARG A 72 1.37 11.66 -2.68
CA ARG A 72 1.51 12.76 -1.71
C ARG A 72 2.88 12.72 -1.07
N LEU A 73 3.64 13.79 -1.25
CA LEU A 73 4.98 13.97 -0.68
C LEU A 73 4.90 14.78 0.61
N LYS A 74 5.42 14.24 1.71
CA LYS A 74 5.42 14.90 3.02
C LYS A 74 6.36 16.11 3.01
N THR A 75 5.99 17.20 3.67
CA THR A 75 6.81 18.42 3.73
C THR A 75 7.43 18.69 5.09
N ASN A 76 6.88 18.10 6.17
CA ASN A 76 7.28 18.35 7.56
C ASN A 76 7.33 19.85 7.95
N GLN A 77 6.56 20.71 7.27
CA GLN A 77 6.62 22.17 7.46
C GLN A 77 6.42 22.57 8.93
N LYS A 78 5.47 21.94 9.64
CA LYS A 78 5.22 22.19 11.06
C LYS A 78 6.45 21.98 11.95
N LEU A 79 7.25 20.94 11.68
CA LEU A 79 8.48 20.66 12.43
C LEU A 79 9.57 21.68 12.09
N ILE A 80 9.75 21.99 10.81
CA ILE A 80 10.73 22.97 10.33
C ILE A 80 10.45 24.35 10.94
N ASP A 81 9.18 24.79 10.91
CA ASP A 81 8.75 26.05 11.50
C ASP A 81 8.97 26.08 13.01
N ALA A 82 8.69 24.97 13.70
CA ALA A 82 8.92 24.86 15.13
C ALA A 82 10.42 24.97 15.49
N LEU A 83 11.30 24.33 14.72
CA LEU A 83 12.76 24.42 14.92
C LEU A 83 13.27 25.84 14.69
N ASN A 84 12.78 26.53 13.65
CA ASN A 84 13.12 27.93 13.41
C ASN A 84 12.67 28.84 14.57
N LYS A 85 11.43 28.67 15.05
CA LYS A 85 10.90 29.43 16.19
C LYS A 85 11.69 29.18 17.49
N GLN A 86 12.31 28.01 17.63
CA GLN A 86 13.18 27.67 18.76
C GLN A 86 14.63 28.18 18.60
N GLY A 87 14.94 28.95 17.56
CA GLY A 87 16.30 29.42 17.30
C GLY A 87 17.27 28.31 16.86
N LYS A 88 16.75 27.25 16.22
CA LYS A 88 17.55 26.10 15.72
C LYS A 88 17.55 26.02 14.19
N PRO A 89 18.04 27.04 13.46
CA PRO A 89 17.95 27.11 12.00
C PRO A 89 18.77 26.03 11.29
N THR A 90 19.94 25.63 11.83
CA THR A 90 20.74 24.55 11.26
C THR A 90 19.99 23.22 11.26
N LEU A 91 19.35 22.86 12.39
CA LEU A 91 18.54 21.64 12.48
C LEU A 91 17.30 21.71 11.58
N ALA A 92 16.69 22.90 11.45
CA ALA A 92 15.57 23.10 10.54
C ALA A 92 15.99 22.82 9.08
N GLU A 93 17.17 23.31 8.68
CA GLU A 93 17.72 23.09 7.34
C GLU A 93 18.13 21.63 7.10
N GLU A 94 18.71 20.95 8.10
CA GLU A 94 18.96 19.51 8.04
C GLU A 94 17.66 18.73 7.79
N LYS A 95 16.59 19.02 8.54
CA LYS A 95 15.28 18.38 8.36
C LYS A 95 14.67 18.68 6.99
N ARG A 96 14.89 19.89 6.45
CA ARG A 96 14.47 20.25 5.10
C ARG A 96 15.21 19.42 4.05
N LEU A 97 16.53 19.28 4.17
CA LEU A 97 17.36 18.49 3.26
C LEU A 97 17.02 16.99 3.32
N GLU A 98 16.83 16.44 4.53
CA GLU A 98 16.36 15.07 4.72
C GLU A 98 15.02 14.83 4.02
N GLN A 99 14.04 15.69 4.26
CA GLN A 99 12.70 15.53 3.67
C GLN A 99 12.73 15.69 2.15
N TYR A 100 13.55 16.60 1.63
CA TYR A 100 13.78 16.74 0.18
C TYR A 100 14.39 15.46 -0.41
N ALA A 101 15.41 14.88 0.23
CA ALA A 101 16.02 13.63 -0.21
C ALA A 101 15.03 12.46 -0.23
N ILE A 102 14.21 12.34 0.82
CA ILE A 102 13.14 11.33 0.91
C ILE A 102 12.13 11.51 -0.23
N ASN A 103 11.66 12.73 -0.46
CA ASN A 103 10.68 13.04 -1.51
C ASN A 103 11.24 12.76 -2.91
N LEU A 104 12.50 13.13 -3.16
CA LEU A 104 13.15 12.89 -4.45
C LEU A 104 13.36 11.38 -4.69
N ASN A 105 13.80 10.64 -3.68
CA ASN A 105 13.90 9.18 -3.76
C ASN A 105 12.54 8.53 -4.03
N THR A 106 11.49 9.01 -3.37
CA THR A 106 10.12 8.54 -3.58
C THR A 106 9.69 8.79 -5.01
N MET A 107 9.79 10.02 -5.50
CA MET A 107 9.40 10.39 -6.85
C MET A 107 10.16 9.58 -7.91
N ARG A 108 11.49 9.46 -7.78
CA ARG A 108 12.31 8.67 -8.70
C ARG A 108 11.91 7.19 -8.70
N ALA A 109 11.61 6.62 -7.54
CA ALA A 109 11.19 5.22 -7.43
C ALA A 109 9.86 4.98 -8.16
N TYR A 110 8.90 5.89 -7.99
CA TYR A 110 7.64 5.84 -8.71
C TYR A 110 7.81 6.01 -10.22
N LEU A 111 8.52 7.05 -10.67
CA LEU A 111 8.75 7.31 -12.09
C LEU A 111 9.46 6.15 -12.81
N ALA A 112 10.33 5.43 -12.11
CA ALA A 112 11.09 4.32 -12.70
C ALA A 112 10.33 2.97 -12.70
N ASN A 113 9.40 2.74 -11.77
CA ASN A 113 8.84 1.39 -11.55
C ASN A 113 7.30 1.34 -11.64
N TYR A 114 6.60 2.46 -11.57
CA TYR A 114 5.13 2.48 -11.65
C TYR A 114 4.67 2.65 -13.09
N THR A 115 3.89 1.70 -13.60
CA THR A 115 3.40 1.69 -14.99
C THR A 115 1.91 1.35 -15.11
N PHE A 116 1.20 1.18 -13.99
CA PHE A 116 -0.18 0.70 -14.00
C PHE A 116 -1.17 1.72 -14.58
N SER A 117 -1.08 2.98 -14.15
CA SER A 117 -1.90 4.11 -14.62
C SER A 117 -1.10 5.42 -14.65
N LYS A 118 -1.78 6.56 -14.91
CA LYS A 118 -1.11 7.88 -14.88
C LYS A 118 -0.65 8.20 -13.46
N ILE A 119 0.47 8.91 -13.33
CA ILE A 119 1.03 9.26 -12.03
C ILE A 119 1.30 10.75 -11.92
N TYR A 120 0.94 11.30 -10.77
CA TYR A 120 1.15 12.70 -10.42
C TYR A 120 1.73 12.82 -9.02
N PHE A 121 2.45 13.90 -8.76
CA PHE A 121 3.03 14.17 -7.45
C PHE A 121 2.50 15.49 -6.92
N ILE A 122 2.12 15.52 -5.64
CA ILE A 122 1.70 16.75 -4.96
C ILE A 122 2.40 16.85 -3.61
N ASN A 123 2.54 18.07 -3.09
CA ASN A 123 2.87 18.25 -1.68
C ASN A 123 1.67 17.86 -0.81
N SER A 124 1.94 17.32 0.38
CA SER A 124 0.89 16.82 1.28
C SER A 124 -0.15 17.88 1.66
N TYR A 125 0.23 19.16 1.68
CA TYR A 125 -0.69 20.27 1.96
C TYR A 125 -1.64 20.60 0.80
N SER A 126 -1.39 20.13 -0.42
CA SER A 126 -2.24 20.39 -1.60
C SER A 126 -3.41 19.41 -1.74
N SER A 127 -3.59 18.52 -0.77
CA SER A 127 -4.60 17.45 -0.82
C SER A 127 -6.02 17.99 -0.83
N ASP A 128 -6.29 19.03 -0.03
CA ASP A 128 -7.60 19.67 0.02
C ASP A 128 -7.93 20.39 -1.28
N SER A 129 -6.95 21.05 -1.91
CA SER A 129 -7.13 21.65 -3.24
C SER A 129 -7.52 20.60 -4.26
N LEU A 130 -6.82 19.45 -4.29
CA LEU A 130 -7.15 18.35 -5.19
C LEU A 130 -8.55 17.81 -4.92
N LEU A 131 -8.92 17.58 -3.67
CA LEU A 131 -10.25 17.11 -3.27
C LEU A 131 -11.35 18.09 -3.69
N ASN A 132 -11.10 19.40 -3.61
CA ASN A 132 -12.03 20.45 -4.03
C ASN A 132 -11.99 20.74 -5.55
N GLY A 133 -11.38 19.87 -6.35
CA GLY A 133 -11.45 19.95 -7.80
C GLY A 133 -10.33 20.73 -8.49
N THR A 134 -9.29 21.19 -7.76
CA THR A 134 -8.11 21.77 -8.40
C THR A 134 -7.38 20.70 -9.24
N ARG A 135 -7.07 21.01 -10.50
CA ARG A 135 -6.44 20.10 -11.48
C ARG A 135 -5.20 20.68 -12.17
N THR A 136 -4.74 21.84 -11.73
CA THR A 136 -3.54 22.54 -12.23
C THR A 136 -2.86 23.24 -11.06
N ASN A 137 -1.62 23.73 -11.24
CA ASN A 137 -0.89 24.54 -10.25
C ASN A 137 -0.69 23.92 -8.86
N ILE A 138 -0.80 22.59 -8.74
CA ILE A 138 -0.53 21.85 -7.50
C ILE A 138 0.41 20.66 -7.70
N PHE A 139 0.69 20.32 -8.96
CA PHE A 139 1.47 19.15 -9.34
C PHE A 139 2.94 19.47 -9.48
N LEU A 140 3.78 18.53 -9.06
CA LEU A 140 5.22 18.69 -8.98
C LEU A 140 5.90 18.09 -10.22
N ASP A 141 6.91 18.79 -10.71
CA ASP A 141 7.85 18.29 -11.71
C ASP A 141 8.92 17.37 -11.08
N THR A 142 9.85 16.90 -11.91
CA THR A 142 10.96 16.02 -11.48
C THR A 142 11.98 16.70 -10.54
N THR A 143 11.87 18.02 -10.33
CA THR A 143 12.70 18.81 -9.42
C THR A 143 12.02 19.11 -8.08
N LEU A 144 10.82 18.55 -7.88
CA LEU A 144 9.93 18.78 -6.73
C LEU A 144 9.34 20.20 -6.67
N ASN A 145 9.32 20.92 -7.79
CA ASN A 145 8.70 22.24 -7.89
C ASN A 145 7.34 22.15 -8.55
N VAL A 146 6.41 23.05 -8.17
CA VAL A 146 5.10 23.12 -8.84
C VAL A 146 5.32 23.57 -10.29
N ASP A 147 4.82 22.80 -11.24
CA ASP A 147 4.82 23.15 -12.66
C ASP A 147 3.38 23.39 -13.15
N PRO A 148 3.01 24.63 -13.48
CA PRO A 148 1.70 24.99 -14.04
C PRO A 148 1.30 24.21 -15.29
N LYS A 149 2.28 23.68 -16.04
CA LYS A 149 2.02 22.91 -17.27
C LYS A 149 1.50 21.51 -16.99
N ILE A 150 1.65 21.01 -15.76
CA ILE A 150 1.16 19.69 -15.38
C ILE A 150 -0.32 19.81 -15.01
N VAL A 151 -1.16 19.14 -15.79
CA VAL A 151 -2.61 19.08 -15.63
C VAL A 151 -3.05 17.64 -15.43
N MET A 152 -3.87 17.38 -14.42
CA MET A 152 -4.52 16.07 -14.22
C MET A 152 -5.89 16.07 -14.89
N ASN A 153 -6.06 15.26 -15.93
CA ASN A 153 -7.29 15.20 -16.71
C ASN A 153 -8.23 14.06 -16.25
N GLU A 154 -7.68 13.15 -15.46
CA GLU A 154 -8.36 11.96 -14.96
C GLU A 154 -9.40 12.35 -13.91
N LYS A 155 -10.61 11.80 -14.06
CA LYS A 155 -11.71 12.03 -13.11
C LYS A 155 -11.53 11.22 -11.83
N PHE A 156 -11.13 9.96 -11.99
CA PHE A 156 -10.86 9.04 -10.89
C PHE A 156 -9.40 9.10 -10.51
N TYR A 157 -9.14 9.19 -9.20
CA TYR A 157 -7.79 9.08 -8.68
C TYR A 157 -7.77 8.42 -7.32
N LEU A 158 -6.66 7.75 -7.04
CA LEU A 158 -6.31 7.29 -5.70
C LEU A 158 -5.10 8.04 -5.19
N LEU A 159 -5.00 8.16 -3.88
CA LEU A 159 -3.85 8.76 -3.22
C LEU A 159 -2.87 7.65 -2.85
N ALA A 160 -1.60 7.86 -3.11
CA ALA A 160 -0.53 7.03 -2.54
C ALA A 160 0.35 7.90 -1.65
N GLU A 161 0.72 7.39 -0.48
CA GLU A 161 1.66 8.10 0.37
C GLU A 161 2.44 7.13 1.26
N ARG A 162 3.55 7.63 1.79
CA ARG A 162 4.25 6.95 2.87
C ARG A 162 3.49 7.17 4.17
N ASP A 163 2.97 6.11 4.76
CA ASP A 163 2.24 6.20 6.02
C ASP A 163 2.28 4.90 6.81
N TYR A 164 1.63 4.92 7.97
CA TYR A 164 1.30 3.70 8.69
C TYR A 164 0.17 2.96 7.98
N ALA A 165 0.32 1.65 7.85
CA ALA A 165 -0.80 0.76 7.58
C ALA A 165 -1.59 0.57 8.87
N TYR A 166 -2.89 0.79 8.81
CA TYR A 166 -3.80 0.67 9.94
C TYR A 166 -4.64 -0.60 9.82
N ASN A 167 -4.94 -1.20 10.98
CA ASN A 167 -6.12 -2.04 11.11
C ASN A 167 -7.33 -1.10 11.16
N SER A 168 -7.80 -0.69 9.99
CA SER A 168 -8.84 0.32 9.82
C SER A 168 -10.04 0.04 10.71
N SER A 169 -10.37 0.96 11.62
CA SER A 169 -11.56 0.81 12.47
C SER A 169 -12.84 1.21 11.75
N ILE A 170 -12.74 1.88 10.60
CA ILE A 170 -13.89 2.35 9.83
C ILE A 170 -14.23 1.32 8.76
N GLY A 171 -15.53 1.09 8.53
CA GLY A 171 -16.07 0.19 7.50
C GLY A 171 -15.85 0.71 6.07
N PHE A 172 -16.68 0.27 5.13
CA PHE A 172 -16.85 1.05 3.90
C PHE A 172 -17.72 2.27 4.26
N VAL A 173 -17.27 3.45 3.85
CA VAL A 173 -17.97 4.70 4.13
C VAL A 173 -18.65 5.16 2.85
N PRO A 174 -19.97 5.41 2.85
CA PRO A 174 -20.65 6.00 1.70
C PRO A 174 -20.05 7.36 1.35
N GLU A 175 -20.03 7.71 0.07
CA GLU A 175 -19.36 8.92 -0.42
C GLU A 175 -19.84 10.21 0.25
N ASP A 176 -21.16 10.32 0.49
CA ASP A 176 -21.81 11.49 1.10
C ASP A 176 -21.31 11.83 2.51
N SER A 177 -20.81 10.83 3.23
CA SER A 177 -20.31 10.91 4.59
C SER A 177 -18.80 10.76 4.67
N ALA A 178 -18.14 10.36 3.57
CA ALA A 178 -16.70 10.09 3.56
C ALA A 178 -15.86 11.31 3.97
N ARG A 179 -16.27 12.51 3.59
CA ARG A 179 -15.54 13.76 3.92
C ARG A 179 -15.47 14.05 5.43
N ILE A 180 -16.47 13.64 6.19
CA ILE A 180 -16.55 13.91 7.64
C ILE A 180 -16.04 12.73 8.49
N GLN A 181 -15.80 11.57 7.87
CA GLN A 181 -15.26 10.43 8.58
C GLN A 181 -13.74 10.51 8.67
N THR A 182 -13.22 10.23 9.86
CA THR A 182 -11.78 10.12 10.11
C THR A 182 -11.45 8.67 10.42
N GLU A 183 -10.47 8.12 9.71
CA GLU A 183 -9.94 6.81 10.02
C GLU A 183 -9.29 6.83 11.41
N LYS A 184 -9.80 5.99 12.30
CA LYS A 184 -9.23 5.72 13.60
C LYS A 184 -8.67 4.29 13.57
N GLY A 185 -7.69 4.02 14.42
CA GLY A 185 -7.09 2.70 14.50
C GLY A 185 -5.67 2.74 15.03
N ASN A 186 -5.23 1.58 15.50
CA ASN A 186 -3.85 1.42 15.91
C ASN A 186 -2.98 1.27 14.66
N ALA A 187 -1.96 2.10 14.57
CA ALA A 187 -0.93 1.96 13.56
C ALA A 187 -0.26 0.59 13.74
N VAL A 188 -0.28 -0.23 12.69
CA VAL A 188 0.29 -1.59 12.74
C VAL A 188 1.77 -1.53 12.37
N LYS A 189 2.07 -0.86 11.25
CA LYS A 189 3.43 -0.82 10.69
C LYS A 189 3.59 0.39 9.79
N GLU A 190 4.70 1.11 9.91
CA GLU A 190 5.07 2.09 8.88
C GLU A 190 5.46 1.36 7.60
N VAL A 191 4.86 1.75 6.48
CA VAL A 191 5.11 1.14 5.18
C VAL A 191 5.47 2.23 4.16
N PRO A 192 6.28 1.88 3.14
CA PRO A 192 6.68 2.84 2.12
C PRO A 192 5.50 3.33 1.26
N ILE A 193 4.45 2.53 1.14
CA ILE A 193 3.28 2.86 0.33
C ILE A 193 2.00 2.39 1.02
N VAL A 194 1.07 3.33 1.22
CA VAL A 194 -0.34 3.11 1.54
C VAL A 194 -1.17 3.78 0.46
N ILE A 195 -2.15 3.04 -0.10
CA ILE A 195 -3.12 3.57 -1.06
C ILE A 195 -4.40 3.93 -0.34
N LYS A 196 -4.92 5.11 -0.64
CA LYS A 196 -6.09 5.72 -0.03
C LYS A 196 -7.07 6.21 -1.10
N ASN A 197 -8.34 6.31 -0.75
CA ASN A 197 -9.33 6.99 -1.57
C ASN A 197 -9.09 8.52 -1.60
N LYS A 198 -9.89 9.26 -2.37
CA LYS A 198 -9.79 10.73 -2.46
C LYS A 198 -10.01 11.48 -1.14
N TYR A 199 -10.64 10.85 -0.14
CA TYR A 199 -10.86 11.41 1.20
C TYR A 199 -9.75 11.04 2.19
N GLY A 200 -8.72 10.31 1.75
CA GLY A 200 -7.60 9.92 2.59
C GLY A 200 -7.86 8.71 3.49
N HIS A 201 -8.93 7.93 3.25
CA HIS A 201 -9.14 6.66 3.94
C HIS A 201 -8.36 5.55 3.26
N GLN A 202 -7.69 4.71 4.04
CA GLN A 202 -6.98 3.53 3.55
C GLN A 202 -7.94 2.61 2.77
N LEU A 203 -7.53 2.18 1.59
CA LEU A 203 -8.27 1.16 0.86
C LEU A 203 -8.24 -0.18 1.59
N LYS A 204 -9.17 -1.05 1.25
CA LYS A 204 -9.31 -2.36 1.89
C LYS A 204 -9.01 -3.47 0.90
N GLY A 205 -8.47 -4.57 1.41
CA GLY A 205 -8.35 -5.80 0.63
C GLY A 205 -9.72 -6.18 0.03
N PRO A 206 -9.78 -6.89 -1.11
CA PRO A 206 -8.66 -7.50 -1.82
C PRO A 206 -7.83 -6.53 -2.67
N PHE A 207 -8.21 -5.24 -2.77
CA PHE A 207 -7.37 -4.26 -3.46
C PHE A 207 -5.98 -4.21 -2.80
N PRO A 208 -4.87 -4.17 -3.55
CA PRO A 208 -3.53 -4.10 -2.97
C PRO A 208 -3.27 -2.72 -2.36
N TYR A 209 -3.70 -2.50 -1.12
CA TYR A 209 -3.76 -1.18 -0.49
C TYR A 209 -2.47 -0.76 0.23
N TYR A 210 -1.49 -1.66 0.35
CA TYR A 210 -0.16 -1.31 0.84
C TYR A 210 0.90 -2.25 0.26
N SER A 211 2.14 -1.77 0.23
CA SER A 211 3.31 -2.58 -0.12
C SER A 211 4.33 -2.46 1.00
N GLY A 212 4.57 -3.57 1.70
CA GLY A 212 5.57 -3.62 2.76
C GLY A 212 6.96 -3.94 2.23
N GLU A 213 7.98 -3.53 2.98
CA GLU A 213 9.33 -4.01 2.74
C GLU A 213 9.39 -5.54 2.95
N LYS A 214 9.94 -6.27 1.98
CA LYS A 214 10.52 -7.59 2.26
C LYS A 214 12.04 -7.43 2.33
N TYR A 215 12.64 -8.09 3.31
CA TYR A 215 14.09 -8.22 3.39
C TYR A 215 14.53 -9.16 2.27
N ASP A 216 15.07 -8.60 1.19
CA ASP A 216 15.86 -9.38 0.24
C ASP A 216 17.25 -9.55 0.87
N SER A 217 17.50 -10.72 1.45
CA SER A 217 18.77 -11.09 2.05
C SER A 217 19.88 -11.27 1.03
N GLN A 218 19.55 -11.35 -0.27
CA GLN A 218 20.48 -11.82 -1.29
C GLN A 218 21.15 -10.71 -2.10
N LYS A 219 20.68 -9.45 -2.02
CA LYS A 219 21.32 -8.33 -2.72
C LYS A 219 21.92 -7.31 -1.75
N LYS A 220 23.26 -7.23 -1.72
CA LYS A 220 23.98 -6.03 -1.26
C LYS A 220 23.67 -4.89 -2.23
N LEU A 221 22.52 -4.25 -2.06
CA LEU A 221 22.17 -3.08 -2.84
C LEU A 221 23.08 -1.92 -2.38
N GLY A 222 23.88 -1.41 -3.31
CA GLY A 222 24.51 -0.11 -3.14
C GLY A 222 23.42 0.93 -3.01
N TYR A 223 23.41 1.67 -1.90
CA TYR A 223 22.43 2.73 -1.70
C TYR A 223 22.91 4.02 -2.36
N VAL A 224 21.97 4.80 -2.87
CA VAL A 224 22.27 6.19 -3.20
C VAL A 224 22.45 6.92 -1.87
N THR A 225 23.60 7.55 -1.67
CA THR A 225 23.97 8.25 -0.43
C THR A 225 24.11 9.76 -0.64
N TYR A 226 23.62 10.28 -1.77
CA TYR A 226 23.62 11.71 -2.05
C TYR A 226 22.45 12.11 -2.95
N ILE A 227 22.04 13.36 -2.88
CA ILE A 227 21.16 14.00 -3.85
C ILE A 227 21.85 15.24 -4.42
N THR A 228 21.41 15.69 -5.59
CA THR A 228 21.90 16.95 -6.16
C THR A 228 20.82 18.00 -6.02
N ILE A 229 21.16 19.14 -5.39
CA ILE A 229 20.29 20.31 -5.29
C ILE A 229 21.04 21.48 -5.92
N ASN A 230 20.52 22.06 -7.00
CA ASN A 230 21.13 23.19 -7.70
C ASN A 230 22.61 22.95 -8.07
N GLY A 231 22.92 21.74 -8.56
CA GLY A 231 24.29 21.34 -8.91
C GLY A 231 25.18 20.94 -7.73
N ILE A 232 24.73 21.11 -6.49
CA ILE A 232 25.50 20.75 -5.29
C ILE A 232 25.12 19.34 -4.84
N ALA A 233 26.12 18.45 -4.72
CA ALA A 233 25.93 17.12 -4.16
C ALA A 233 25.82 17.22 -2.63
N ILE A 234 24.66 16.83 -2.11
CA ILE A 234 24.35 16.77 -0.68
C ILE A 234 24.43 15.31 -0.25
N PRO A 235 25.48 14.90 0.47
CA PRO A 235 25.56 13.55 1.00
C PRO A 235 24.56 13.37 2.14
N PHE A 236 24.06 12.15 2.31
CA PHE A 236 23.27 11.78 3.47
C PHE A 236 23.68 10.40 3.98
N ASN A 237 23.60 10.25 5.30
CA ASN A 237 23.86 9.01 5.99
C ASN A 237 22.61 8.11 5.90
N ILE A 238 22.83 6.79 5.86
CA ILE A 238 21.74 5.80 5.79
C ILE A 238 21.77 4.97 7.06
N GLY A 239 20.69 5.01 7.84
CA GLY A 239 20.63 4.29 9.10
C GLY A 239 19.45 4.69 9.98
N GLY A 240 19.25 3.92 11.05
CA GLY A 240 18.29 4.27 12.10
C GLY A 240 18.83 5.38 13.01
N THR A 241 17.95 5.96 13.82
CA THR A 241 18.23 7.06 14.77
C THR A 241 19.25 6.74 15.87
N ARG A 242 19.89 5.55 15.87
CA ARG A 242 20.78 5.11 16.93
C ARG A 242 22.25 5.17 16.49
N THR A 243 22.90 6.16 17.09
CA THR A 243 24.35 6.44 17.20
C THR A 243 24.95 7.29 16.08
N SER A 244 25.33 8.50 16.48
CA SER A 244 26.16 9.49 15.77
C SER A 244 27.56 8.99 15.41
N ARG A 245 27.96 7.78 15.84
CA ARG A 245 29.25 7.18 15.52
C ARG A 245 29.30 6.82 14.03
N GLY A 246 29.94 7.69 13.25
CA GLY A 246 30.23 7.47 11.83
C GLY A 246 29.37 8.28 10.87
N GLN A 247 28.48 9.16 11.35
CA GLN A 247 27.81 10.12 10.47
C GLN A 247 28.82 11.13 9.95
N LYS A 248 28.92 11.25 8.62
CA LYS A 248 29.81 12.22 7.98
C LYS A 248 29.09 13.57 7.89
N ALA A 249 29.68 14.58 8.53
CA ALA A 249 29.27 15.96 8.35
C ALA A 249 29.77 16.50 7.00
N PHE A 250 29.09 17.53 6.49
CA PHE A 250 29.48 18.24 5.28
C PHE A 250 29.17 19.72 5.41
N LYS A 251 29.85 20.57 4.63
CA LYS A 251 29.56 22.01 4.59
C LYS A 251 28.50 22.31 3.54
N TYR A 252 27.47 23.04 3.94
CA TYR A 252 26.44 23.55 3.05
C TYR A 252 26.07 24.97 3.44
N LYS A 253 26.16 25.90 2.48
CA LYS A 253 26.01 27.35 2.72
C LYS A 253 26.90 27.87 3.87
N GLY A 254 28.13 27.36 3.95
CA GLY A 254 29.11 27.75 4.97
C GLY A 254 28.90 27.14 6.35
N VAL A 255 27.82 26.37 6.56
CA VAL A 255 27.48 25.74 7.84
C VAL A 255 27.73 24.24 7.75
N GLU A 256 28.30 23.66 8.80
CA GLU A 256 28.47 22.21 8.92
C GLU A 256 27.13 21.56 9.29
N MET A 257 26.74 20.53 8.55
CA MET A 257 25.45 19.85 8.68
C MET A 257 25.61 18.34 8.64
N ILE A 258 24.66 17.64 9.25
CA ILE A 258 24.52 16.19 9.20
C ILE A 258 23.11 15.86 8.71
N VAL A 259 23.02 15.22 7.54
CA VAL A 259 21.76 14.75 6.97
C VAL A 259 21.73 13.23 7.07
N SER A 260 20.61 12.68 7.56
CA SER A 260 20.41 11.24 7.65
C SER A 260 19.02 10.86 7.19
N ILE A 261 18.92 9.85 6.32
CA ILE A 261 17.62 9.26 5.97
C ILE A 261 17.55 7.81 6.49
N PRO A 262 16.40 7.41 7.05
CA PRO A 262 16.13 6.01 7.34
C PRO A 262 16.29 5.13 6.11
N LYS A 263 16.82 3.92 6.31
CA LYS A 263 17.08 2.95 5.25
C LYS A 263 15.85 2.68 4.37
N HIS A 264 14.66 2.64 4.98
CA HIS A 264 13.41 2.39 4.27
C HIS A 264 12.95 3.54 3.37
N TYR A 265 13.59 4.70 3.43
CA TYR A 265 13.36 5.84 2.53
C TYR A 265 14.43 6.01 1.45
N THR A 266 15.33 5.04 1.32
CA THR A 266 16.26 5.01 0.19
C THR A 266 15.51 4.69 -1.09
N TYR A 267 15.99 5.24 -2.23
CA TYR A 267 15.43 4.96 -3.55
C TYR A 267 15.25 3.46 -3.78
N GLN A 268 16.25 2.64 -3.46
CA GLN A 268 16.24 1.20 -3.67
C GLN A 268 15.08 0.50 -2.94
N LYS A 269 14.82 0.88 -1.68
CA LYS A 269 13.75 0.27 -0.88
C LYS A 269 12.36 0.69 -1.35
N ILE A 270 12.20 1.96 -1.71
CA ILE A 270 10.95 2.45 -2.26
C ILE A 270 10.70 1.82 -3.64
N ALA A 271 11.71 1.75 -4.51
CA ALA A 271 11.61 1.16 -5.85
C ALA A 271 11.10 -0.28 -5.82
N ILE A 272 11.67 -1.14 -4.96
CA ILE A 272 11.20 -2.52 -4.78
C ILE A 272 9.72 -2.56 -4.34
N SER A 273 9.32 -1.63 -3.48
CA SER A 273 7.95 -1.56 -2.96
C SER A 273 6.97 -1.11 -4.03
N VAL A 274 7.38 -0.15 -4.87
CA VAL A 274 6.61 0.34 -6.03
C VAL A 274 6.47 -0.76 -7.07
N ASP A 275 7.57 -1.43 -7.44
CA ASP A 275 7.59 -2.50 -8.45
C ASP A 275 6.62 -3.62 -8.07
N ARG A 276 6.68 -4.11 -6.82
CA ARG A 276 5.73 -5.10 -6.30
C ARG A 276 4.29 -4.60 -6.32
N MET A 277 4.06 -3.35 -5.91
CA MET A 277 2.71 -2.78 -5.94
C MET A 277 2.18 -2.78 -7.38
N ASN A 278 3.02 -2.42 -8.35
CA ASN A 278 2.70 -2.42 -9.77
C ASN A 278 2.35 -3.83 -10.29
N GLU A 279 3.13 -4.85 -9.89
CA GLU A 279 2.84 -6.26 -10.18
C GLU A 279 1.49 -6.68 -9.59
N TYR A 280 1.23 -6.37 -8.31
CA TYR A 280 -0.01 -6.71 -7.63
C TYR A 280 -1.23 -6.03 -8.24
N LEU A 281 -1.13 -4.74 -8.59
CA LEU A 281 -2.19 -4.02 -9.28
C LEU A 281 -2.49 -4.67 -10.64
N SER A 282 -1.44 -4.99 -11.41
CA SER A 282 -1.57 -5.60 -12.73
C SER A 282 -2.23 -6.98 -12.66
N LYS A 283 -1.76 -7.83 -11.73
CA LYS A 283 -2.34 -9.15 -11.50
C LYS A 283 -3.79 -9.05 -11.04
N PHE A 284 -4.07 -8.21 -10.04
CA PHE A 284 -5.42 -8.05 -9.49
C PHE A 284 -6.40 -7.50 -10.54
N TYR A 285 -5.96 -6.59 -11.40
CA TYR A 285 -6.75 -6.09 -12.53
C TYR A 285 -7.12 -7.21 -13.53
N GLN A 286 -6.16 -8.06 -13.89
CA GLN A 286 -6.41 -9.21 -14.78
C GLN A 286 -7.40 -10.21 -14.18
N GLU A 287 -7.36 -10.40 -12.86
CA GLU A 287 -8.25 -11.32 -12.13
C GLU A 287 -9.62 -10.70 -11.79
N SER A 288 -9.79 -9.38 -11.95
CA SER A 288 -10.98 -8.65 -11.51
C SER A 288 -11.68 -7.96 -12.69
N PRO A 289 -12.56 -8.68 -13.42
CA PRO A 289 -13.27 -8.09 -14.55
C PRO A 289 -14.09 -6.88 -14.13
N LYS A 290 -14.20 -5.90 -15.03
CA LYS A 290 -14.99 -4.68 -14.80
C LYS A 290 -16.45 -5.07 -14.45
N PRO A 291 -16.98 -4.66 -13.29
CA PRO A 291 -18.37 -4.91 -12.97
C PRO A 291 -19.32 -4.21 -13.95
N GLU A 292 -20.37 -4.90 -14.37
CA GLU A 292 -21.44 -4.32 -15.19
C GLU A 292 -22.30 -3.37 -14.33
N GLU A 293 -22.28 -2.06 -14.64
CA GLU A 293 -22.90 -1.03 -13.80
C GLU A 293 -24.41 -1.21 -13.58
N ASN A 294 -25.12 -1.74 -14.57
CA ASN A 294 -26.55 -2.05 -14.51
C ASN A 294 -26.86 -3.26 -13.60
N LYS A 295 -25.88 -4.10 -13.28
CA LYS A 295 -26.02 -5.26 -12.37
C LYS A 295 -25.60 -4.97 -10.94
N ILE A 296 -25.10 -3.77 -10.65
CA ILE A 296 -24.67 -3.41 -9.30
C ILE A 296 -25.88 -3.06 -8.42
N ASP A 297 -26.01 -3.79 -7.31
CA ASP A 297 -26.97 -3.51 -6.25
C ASP A 297 -26.95 -2.01 -5.87
N PRO A 298 -28.10 -1.30 -5.93
CA PRO A 298 -28.19 0.12 -5.57
C PRO A 298 -27.59 0.45 -4.21
N SER A 299 -27.67 -0.46 -3.23
CA SER A 299 -27.09 -0.29 -1.90
C SER A 299 -25.55 -0.30 -1.87
N THR A 300 -24.91 -0.71 -2.97
CA THR A 300 -23.44 -0.71 -3.09
C THR A 300 -22.91 0.51 -3.85
N LYS A 301 -23.74 1.17 -4.67
CA LYS A 301 -23.34 2.35 -5.46
C LYS A 301 -22.69 3.47 -4.64
N PRO A 302 -23.14 3.79 -3.40
CA PRO A 302 -22.51 4.84 -2.60
C PRO A 302 -21.04 4.59 -2.21
N PHE A 303 -20.53 3.37 -2.41
CA PHE A 303 -19.15 3.01 -2.09
C PHE A 303 -18.24 2.92 -3.32
N LEU A 304 -18.75 3.24 -4.52
CA LEU A 304 -18.02 3.16 -5.78
C LEU A 304 -17.45 4.53 -6.14
N TYR A 305 -16.40 4.94 -5.42
CA TYR A 305 -15.67 6.19 -5.61
C TYR A 305 -14.18 6.05 -5.31
#